data_AF-A0AAP2D921-F1
#
_entry.id   AF-A0AAP2D921-F1
#
_cell.length_a   1.000
_cell.length_b   1.000
_cell.length_c   1.000
_cell.angle_alpha   90.00
_cell.angle_beta   90.00
_cell.angle_gamma   90.00
#
_symmetry.space_group_name_H-M   'P 1'
#
loop_
_entity.id
_entity.type
_entity.pdbx_description
1 polymer ?
#
loop_
_entity_poly.entity_id
_entity_poly.type
_entity_poly.pdbx_seq_one_letter_code
_entity_poly.pdbx_strand_id
1 'polypeptide(L)'
;MNTLTCFINTFRRLLLLRNSLLWTGLFLVSGCDLAVIEPSDGKLRSDFTFQVQDPLCNANCSVSFTNASKNATSYEWDFGDESAVSTLPNPVHVYATSGAFPVTLRAFNDSIQHDTTLTVYINQTPNSSGFKAFKHTVGEGMVQAESPQLTMMDNALTNNKPDKIIVVTPVLGKRNSAALGVYYWGGKWGIFNQNLGSLQEGEKFNVVTADAGSEHAFVHTITPANKRLIHVSTMDHPLLNNHPNARVFVTPVWEKSSDYITWPVGVVYVNNRWEIMHLHQAELPADLKINVIISEDSNSFTHICAFESIVGDYSKFDNVLTNNKPAALVITTFNQGAEITWPVPNDQPTGLWYGPNANWSIYNQNGDAMLQDRKYNVLVVQ
;
A
#
# COMPACT_ATOMS: atom_id res chain seq x y z
N MET A 1 -46.08 39.01 -1.90
CA MET A 1 -45.34 40.23 -2.29
C MET A 1 -44.05 40.28 -1.51
N ASN A 2 -42.98 40.70 -2.19
CA ASN A 2 -41.63 41.05 -1.73
C ASN A 2 -40.57 39.92 -1.69
N THR A 3 -39.88 39.88 -2.83
CA THR A 3 -38.56 39.36 -3.17
C THR A 3 -37.45 39.85 -2.24
N LEU A 4 -36.65 38.92 -1.69
CA LEU A 4 -35.17 38.92 -1.68
C LEU A 4 -34.69 37.79 -0.74
N THR A 5 -34.22 36.66 -1.28
CA THR A 5 -33.39 35.74 -0.48
C THR A 5 -32.44 34.93 -1.37
N CYS A 6 -31.18 34.91 -0.93
CA CYS A 6 -30.13 33.94 -1.24
C CYS A 6 -29.43 34.05 -2.61
N PHE A 7 -28.43 34.92 -2.68
CA PHE A 7 -27.25 34.74 -3.51
C PHE A 7 -26.03 34.81 -2.59
N ILE A 8 -25.22 33.75 -2.53
CA ILE A 8 -23.75 33.77 -2.34
C ILE A 8 -23.21 32.33 -2.39
N ASN A 9 -22.15 32.18 -3.21
CA ASN A 9 -21.16 31.11 -3.32
C ASN A 9 -21.46 29.87 -4.18
N THR A 10 -21.23 30.03 -5.49
CA THR A 10 -20.58 28.99 -6.30
C THR A 10 -19.39 29.62 -7.02
N PHE A 11 -18.31 28.83 -7.16
CA PHE A 11 -17.03 29.07 -7.83
C PHE A 11 -15.85 29.57 -6.98
N ARG A 12 -14.82 28.71 -6.83
CA ARG A 12 -13.73 28.66 -7.81
C ARG A 12 -12.75 27.49 -7.58
N ARG A 13 -12.58 26.66 -8.62
CA ARG A 13 -11.26 26.20 -9.09
C ARG A 13 -10.91 27.06 -10.31
N LEU A 14 -9.80 27.81 -10.26
CA LEU A 14 -8.67 27.83 -11.22
C LEU A 14 -7.83 29.14 -11.16
N LEU A 15 -6.51 28.91 -11.13
CA LEU A 15 -5.34 29.76 -11.45
C LEU A 15 -4.95 31.01 -10.63
N LEU A 16 -3.77 30.87 -9.99
CA LEU A 16 -2.58 31.75 -10.00
C LEU A 16 -2.77 33.25 -10.27
N LEU A 17 -2.49 34.08 -9.24
CA LEU A 17 -1.46 35.16 -9.26
C LEU A 17 -1.49 35.96 -7.93
N ARG A 18 -0.31 36.05 -7.29
CA ARG A 18 0.22 37.10 -6.38
C ARG A 18 -0.52 37.54 -5.10
N ASN A 19 0.25 37.44 -4.01
CA ASN A 19 0.37 38.32 -2.84
C ASN A 19 -0.83 38.55 -1.88
N SER A 20 -0.59 38.09 -0.64
CA SER A 20 -0.77 38.79 0.64
C SER A 20 -2.20 39.19 1.07
N LEU A 21 -2.72 38.52 2.12
CA LEU A 21 -2.85 39.05 3.50
C LEU A 21 -3.87 38.21 4.31
N LEU A 22 -3.51 38.02 5.58
CA LEU A 22 -4.26 37.35 6.65
C LEU A 22 -5.67 37.93 6.84
N TRP A 23 -6.63 37.11 7.30
CA TRP A 23 -7.60 37.53 8.31
C TRP A 23 -8.09 36.33 9.14
N THR A 24 -7.99 36.48 10.46
CA THR A 24 -8.44 35.55 11.51
C THR A 24 -9.94 35.71 11.78
N GLY A 25 -10.67 34.61 11.95
CA GLY A 25 -12.08 34.63 12.37
C GLY A 25 -12.47 33.35 13.11
N LEU A 26 -12.75 33.50 14.40
CA LEU A 26 -13.18 32.49 15.37
C LEU A 26 -14.58 31.94 14.99
N PHE A 27 -14.72 30.61 14.85
CA PHE A 27 -16.00 29.95 14.57
C PHE A 27 -16.74 29.59 15.88
N LEU A 28 -17.98 30.04 16.01
CA LEU A 28 -19.00 29.42 16.86
C LEU A 28 -20.22 29.15 15.96
N VAL A 29 -20.44 27.88 15.60
CA VAL A 29 -21.71 27.43 15.05
C VAL A 29 -22.21 26.27 15.90
N SER A 30 -23.27 26.55 16.65
CA SER A 30 -24.09 25.57 17.37
C SER A 30 -25.00 24.86 16.37
N GLY A 31 -24.98 23.52 16.40
CA GLY A 31 -26.14 22.66 16.13
C GLY A 31 -26.84 22.85 14.79
N CYS A 32 -26.26 22.30 13.73
CA CYS A 32 -26.98 21.66 12.63
C CYS A 32 -26.07 20.55 12.10
N ASP A 33 -26.50 19.30 12.20
CA ASP A 33 -25.91 18.21 11.41
C ASP A 33 -26.12 18.54 9.93
N LEU A 34 -25.12 19.18 9.32
CA LEU A 34 -25.00 19.23 7.88
C LEU A 34 -24.59 17.83 7.44
N ALA A 35 -25.58 17.01 7.09
CA ALA A 35 -25.34 15.92 6.16
C ALA A 35 -24.90 16.57 4.84
N VAL A 36 -23.58 16.62 4.62
CA VAL A 36 -23.05 16.90 3.30
C VAL A 36 -23.41 15.70 2.44
N ILE A 37 -24.51 15.81 1.69
CA ILE A 37 -24.76 14.92 0.56
C ILE A 37 -23.78 15.36 -0.52
N GLU A 38 -22.55 14.83 -0.48
CA GLU A 38 -21.62 15.02 -1.59
C GLU A 38 -22.12 14.24 -2.82
N PRO A 39 -21.93 14.78 -4.03
CA PRO A 39 -22.37 14.10 -5.23
C PRO A 39 -21.63 12.76 -5.33
N SER A 40 -22.30 11.71 -5.82
CA SER A 40 -21.59 10.58 -6.40
C SER A 40 -20.52 11.14 -7.34
N ASP A 41 -19.24 10.77 -7.16
CA ASP A 41 -18.10 11.38 -7.88
C ASP A 41 -18.29 11.38 -9.42
N GLY A 42 -19.25 10.62 -9.97
CA GLY A 42 -19.68 10.68 -11.37
C GLY A 42 -18.60 10.26 -12.37
N LYS A 43 -17.39 10.03 -11.86
CA LYS A 43 -16.20 9.66 -12.59
C LYS A 43 -16.27 8.19 -12.96
N LEU A 44 -15.93 7.90 -14.21
CA LEU A 44 -15.74 6.55 -14.69
C LEU A 44 -14.59 5.89 -13.93
N ARG A 45 -14.84 4.71 -13.37
CA ARG A 45 -13.83 3.87 -12.73
C ARG A 45 -14.07 2.43 -13.15
N SER A 46 -13.08 1.80 -13.77
CA SER A 46 -13.11 0.34 -13.93
C SER A 46 -12.75 -0.35 -12.62
N ASP A 47 -13.41 -1.48 -12.35
CA ASP A 47 -13.08 -2.34 -11.23
C ASP A 47 -13.65 -3.74 -11.51
N PHE A 48 -12.99 -4.79 -11.02
CA PHE A 48 -13.51 -6.15 -11.13
C PHE A 48 -12.95 -7.11 -10.09
N THR A 49 -13.68 -8.20 -9.91
CA THR A 49 -13.22 -9.38 -9.17
C THR A 49 -13.28 -10.60 -10.08
N PHE A 50 -12.58 -11.67 -9.72
CA PHE A 50 -12.61 -12.94 -10.43
C PHE A 50 -12.66 -14.10 -9.45
N GLN A 51 -13.14 -15.26 -9.91
CA GLN A 51 -13.16 -16.52 -9.18
C GLN A 51 -12.65 -17.62 -10.08
N VAL A 52 -11.54 -18.26 -9.69
CA VAL A 52 -11.05 -19.49 -10.33
C VAL A 52 -11.92 -20.64 -9.84
N GLN A 53 -12.63 -21.30 -10.75
CA GLN A 53 -13.67 -22.26 -10.36
C GLN A 53 -13.09 -23.57 -9.80
N ASP A 54 -11.92 -23.96 -10.29
CA ASP A 54 -11.12 -25.05 -9.73
C ASP A 54 -9.64 -24.60 -9.61
N PRO A 55 -9.18 -24.25 -8.40
CA PRO A 55 -7.80 -23.80 -8.17
C PRO A 55 -6.72 -24.86 -8.44
N LEU A 56 -7.09 -26.15 -8.53
CA LEU A 56 -6.16 -27.27 -8.78
C LEU A 56 -6.24 -27.80 -10.22
N CYS A 57 -6.98 -27.09 -11.08
CA CYS A 57 -7.13 -27.47 -12.46
C CYS A 57 -5.77 -27.36 -13.20
N ASN A 58 -5.38 -28.43 -13.92
CA ASN A 58 -4.10 -28.47 -14.63
C ASN A 58 -4.18 -28.01 -16.10
N ALA A 59 -5.39 -27.92 -16.67
CA ALA A 59 -5.65 -27.46 -18.04
C ALA A 59 -7.14 -27.12 -18.23
N ASN A 60 -7.44 -26.15 -19.10
CA ASN A 60 -8.80 -25.66 -19.39
C ASN A 60 -9.53 -25.14 -18.15
N CYS A 61 -8.86 -24.29 -17.39
CA CYS A 61 -9.36 -23.81 -16.11
C CYS A 61 -10.30 -22.63 -16.33
N SER A 62 -11.52 -22.79 -15.84
CA SER A 62 -12.56 -21.77 -15.98
C SER A 62 -12.44 -20.72 -14.88
N VAL A 63 -12.48 -19.46 -15.30
CA VAL A 63 -12.46 -18.29 -14.42
C VAL A 63 -13.68 -17.43 -14.72
N SER A 64 -14.46 -17.15 -13.69
CA SER A 64 -15.60 -16.25 -13.77
C SER A 64 -15.18 -14.84 -13.36
N PHE A 65 -15.44 -13.84 -14.20
CA PHE A 65 -15.15 -12.43 -13.92
C PHE A 65 -16.43 -11.69 -13.57
N THR A 66 -16.36 -10.87 -12.52
CA THR A 66 -17.46 -10.01 -12.08
C THR A 66 -17.03 -8.56 -12.15
N ASN A 67 -17.70 -7.78 -12.98
CA ASN A 67 -17.49 -6.36 -13.12
C ASN A 67 -18.08 -5.57 -11.95
N ALA A 68 -17.25 -4.72 -11.36
CA ALA A 68 -17.58 -3.82 -10.25
C ALA A 68 -17.41 -2.34 -10.64
N SER A 69 -17.22 -2.04 -11.92
CA SER A 69 -17.01 -0.69 -12.46
C SER A 69 -18.15 0.27 -12.10
N LYS A 70 -17.80 1.55 -11.98
CA LYS A 70 -18.74 2.65 -11.70
C LYS A 70 -18.78 3.62 -12.88
N ASN A 71 -19.99 4.12 -13.17
CA ASN A 71 -20.27 5.09 -14.22
C ASN A 71 -19.78 4.65 -15.61
N ALA A 72 -19.85 3.35 -15.91
CA ALA A 72 -19.48 2.75 -17.19
C ALA A 72 -20.72 2.30 -17.97
N THR A 73 -20.67 2.43 -19.30
CA THR A 73 -21.73 2.02 -20.23
C THR A 73 -21.32 0.83 -21.11
N SER A 74 -20.01 0.61 -21.31
CA SER A 74 -19.49 -0.57 -22.02
C SER A 74 -18.14 -1.05 -21.48
N TYR A 75 -17.77 -2.28 -21.85
CA TYR A 75 -16.64 -3.02 -21.29
C TYR A 75 -15.87 -3.74 -22.38
N GLU A 76 -14.56 -3.85 -22.20
CA GLU A 76 -13.69 -4.73 -22.97
C GLU A 76 -12.74 -5.45 -22.01
N TRP A 77 -12.66 -6.77 -22.15
CA TRP A 77 -11.82 -7.64 -21.35
C TRP A 77 -10.72 -8.22 -22.23
N ASP A 78 -9.48 -7.99 -21.85
CA ASP A 78 -8.31 -8.68 -22.36
C ASP A 78 -7.86 -9.68 -21.28
N PHE A 79 -7.88 -10.97 -21.60
CA PHE A 79 -7.59 -12.03 -20.62
C PHE A 79 -6.09 -12.29 -20.42
N GLY A 80 -5.21 -11.63 -21.17
CA GLY A 80 -3.76 -11.73 -21.02
C GLY A 80 -3.14 -13.03 -21.52
N ASP A 81 -3.89 -13.85 -22.26
CA ASP A 81 -3.47 -15.14 -22.84
C ASP A 81 -3.55 -15.17 -24.38
N GLU A 82 -3.57 -13.99 -25.01
CA GLU A 82 -3.71 -13.79 -26.47
C GLU A 82 -5.05 -14.28 -27.06
N SER A 83 -6.02 -14.66 -26.21
CA SER A 83 -7.37 -14.97 -26.65
C SER A 83 -8.14 -13.72 -27.09
N ALA A 84 -9.27 -13.94 -27.77
CA ALA A 84 -10.11 -12.84 -28.23
C ALA A 84 -10.69 -12.04 -27.05
N VAL A 85 -10.71 -10.71 -27.18
CA VAL A 85 -11.31 -9.83 -26.17
C VAL A 85 -12.81 -10.09 -26.02
N SER A 86 -13.33 -9.92 -24.80
CA SER A 86 -14.76 -10.04 -24.51
C SER A 86 -15.39 -8.68 -24.23
N THR A 87 -16.62 -8.47 -24.69
CA THR A 87 -17.42 -7.26 -24.40
C THR A 87 -18.56 -7.51 -23.41
N LEU A 88 -18.62 -8.72 -22.85
CA LEU A 88 -19.64 -9.08 -21.87
C LEU A 88 -19.39 -8.33 -20.54
N PRO A 89 -20.45 -7.92 -19.83
CA PRO A 89 -20.28 -7.32 -18.50
C PRO A 89 -19.62 -8.26 -17.50
N ASN A 90 -19.94 -9.55 -17.50
CA ASN A 90 -19.39 -10.55 -16.57
C ASN A 90 -19.01 -11.82 -17.36
N PRO A 91 -17.84 -11.87 -18.03
CA PRO A 91 -17.46 -13.01 -18.84
C PRO A 91 -17.02 -14.21 -17.99
N VAL A 92 -17.12 -15.39 -18.58
CA VAL A 92 -16.42 -16.59 -18.14
C VAL A 92 -15.37 -16.91 -19.19
N HIS A 93 -14.12 -17.03 -18.77
CA HIS A 93 -13.00 -17.38 -19.65
C HIS A 93 -12.41 -18.73 -19.28
N VAL A 94 -11.80 -19.41 -20.23
CA VAL A 94 -11.16 -20.71 -20.03
C VAL A 94 -9.70 -20.60 -20.44
N TYR A 95 -8.80 -20.71 -19.47
CA TYR A 95 -7.35 -20.72 -19.70
C TYR A 95 -6.87 -22.12 -20.07
N ALA A 96 -6.28 -22.25 -21.26
CA ALA A 96 -5.78 -23.54 -21.75
C ALA A 96 -4.53 -24.03 -21.00
N THR A 97 -3.71 -23.09 -20.52
CA THR A 97 -2.43 -23.37 -19.85
C THR A 97 -2.41 -22.84 -18.42
N SER A 98 -1.56 -23.44 -17.59
CA SER A 98 -1.19 -22.88 -16.29
C SER A 98 -0.28 -21.67 -16.47
N GLY A 99 -0.39 -20.67 -15.61
CA GLY A 99 0.43 -19.47 -15.66
C GLY A 99 -0.19 -18.30 -14.93
N ALA A 100 0.48 -17.15 -15.05
CA ALA A 100 0.03 -15.86 -14.55
C ALA A 100 -0.42 -15.02 -15.76
N PHE A 101 -1.69 -14.59 -15.77
CA PHE A 101 -2.30 -13.90 -16.89
C PHE A 101 -2.76 -12.49 -16.48
N PRO A 102 -2.20 -11.41 -17.07
CA PRO A 102 -2.58 -10.05 -16.72
C PRO A 102 -3.92 -9.67 -17.36
N VAL A 103 -5.02 -9.86 -16.62
CA VAL A 103 -6.37 -9.56 -17.12
C VAL A 103 -6.64 -8.07 -17.00
N THR A 104 -6.99 -7.43 -18.12
CA THR A 104 -7.32 -6.01 -18.17
C THR A 104 -8.80 -5.80 -18.49
N LEU A 105 -9.51 -5.12 -17.59
CA LEU A 105 -10.84 -4.57 -17.84
C LEU A 105 -10.71 -3.10 -18.24
N ARG A 106 -11.11 -2.79 -19.48
CA ARG A 106 -11.34 -1.43 -19.97
C ARG A 106 -12.82 -1.11 -19.83
N ALA A 107 -13.15 -0.14 -18.98
CA ALA A 107 -14.52 0.38 -18.88
C ALA A 107 -14.60 1.70 -19.65
N PHE A 108 -15.73 1.94 -20.31
CA PHE A 108 -15.96 3.12 -21.13
C PHE A 108 -17.23 3.84 -20.69
N ASN A 109 -17.23 5.16 -20.81
CA ASN A 109 -18.42 6.00 -20.76
C ASN A 109 -18.24 7.16 -21.75
N ASP A 110 -19.05 7.16 -22.81
CA ASP A 110 -18.90 8.04 -23.96
C ASP A 110 -17.47 8.00 -24.54
N SER A 111 -16.71 9.09 -24.38
CA SER A 111 -15.32 9.20 -24.84
C SER A 111 -14.28 9.00 -23.73
N ILE A 112 -14.71 8.66 -22.51
CA ILE A 112 -13.83 8.43 -21.36
C ILE A 112 -13.57 6.93 -21.23
N GLN A 113 -12.32 6.57 -20.97
CA GLN A 113 -11.87 5.20 -20.72
C GLN A 113 -11.15 5.12 -19.37
N HIS A 114 -11.35 4.04 -18.64
CA HIS A 114 -10.56 3.69 -17.46
C HIS A 114 -10.21 2.21 -17.48
N ASP A 115 -8.94 1.89 -17.22
CA ASP A 115 -8.40 0.53 -17.30
C ASP A 115 -7.98 0.05 -15.90
N THR A 116 -8.30 -1.21 -15.60
CA THR A 116 -7.85 -1.91 -14.40
C THR A 116 -7.29 -3.24 -14.81
N THR A 117 -6.09 -3.57 -14.32
CA THR A 117 -5.42 -4.84 -14.60
C THR A 117 -5.19 -5.60 -13.29
N LEU A 118 -5.60 -6.87 -13.24
CA LEU A 118 -5.30 -7.82 -12.16
C LEU A 118 -4.75 -9.10 -12.77
N THR A 119 -3.73 -9.71 -12.15
CA THR A 119 -3.20 -10.98 -12.65
C THR A 119 -3.98 -12.17 -12.08
N VAL A 120 -4.41 -13.07 -12.95
CA VAL A 120 -5.06 -14.33 -12.60
C VAL A 120 -4.04 -15.46 -12.65
N TYR A 121 -3.98 -16.26 -11.60
CA TYR A 121 -3.11 -17.43 -11.52
C TYR A 121 -3.89 -18.72 -11.77
N ILE A 122 -3.41 -19.50 -12.73
CA ILE A 122 -3.98 -20.80 -13.07
C ILE A 122 -2.97 -21.88 -12.68
N ASN A 123 -3.37 -22.75 -11.76
CA ASN A 123 -2.55 -23.85 -11.25
C ASN A 123 -1.19 -23.44 -10.68
N GLN A 124 -1.06 -22.17 -10.30
CA GLN A 124 0.04 -21.71 -9.50
C GLN A 124 -0.54 -21.47 -8.11
N THR A 125 -0.02 -22.16 -7.10
CA THR A 125 -0.35 -21.80 -5.73
C THR A 125 0.10 -20.36 -5.52
N PRO A 126 -0.75 -19.48 -4.96
CA PRO A 126 -0.38 -18.11 -4.60
C PRO A 126 0.80 -17.90 -3.64
N ASN A 127 1.52 -18.97 -3.30
CA ASN A 127 2.56 -19.00 -2.30
C ASN A 127 3.88 -19.55 -2.85
N SER A 128 4.29 -19.20 -4.08
CA SER A 128 5.66 -19.47 -4.53
C SER A 128 6.71 -18.65 -3.76
N SER A 129 6.32 -17.56 -3.09
CA SER A 129 7.25 -16.67 -2.39
C SER A 129 7.70 -17.16 -1.01
N GLY A 130 7.06 -18.19 -0.44
CA GLY A 130 7.48 -18.84 0.81
C GLY A 130 7.47 -17.95 2.07
N PHE A 131 6.92 -16.73 1.99
CA PHE A 131 6.94 -15.77 3.09
C PHE A 131 6.29 -16.34 4.36
N LYS A 132 6.95 -16.11 5.49
CA LYS A 132 6.41 -16.43 6.82
C LYS A 132 6.17 -15.13 7.57
N ALA A 133 5.10 -15.10 8.35
CA ALA A 133 4.71 -13.91 9.07
C ALA A 133 4.31 -14.24 10.51
N PHE A 134 4.45 -13.25 11.38
CA PHE A 134 3.95 -13.30 12.74
C PHE A 134 3.56 -11.89 13.22
N LYS A 135 2.84 -11.84 14.34
CA LYS A 135 2.52 -10.58 15.01
C LYS A 135 3.47 -10.39 16.20
N HIS A 136 4.16 -9.26 16.23
CA HIS A 136 4.91 -8.79 17.40
C HIS A 136 4.01 -7.87 18.23
N THR A 137 4.03 -8.02 19.56
CA THR A 137 3.34 -7.13 20.50
C THR A 137 4.33 -6.69 21.55
N VAL A 138 4.44 -5.38 21.76
CA VAL A 138 5.30 -4.81 22.79
C VAL A 138 4.68 -5.13 24.16
N GLY A 139 5.26 -6.11 24.85
CA GLY A 139 4.86 -6.52 26.19
C GLY A 139 5.54 -5.71 27.29
N GLU A 140 5.09 -5.92 28.52
CA GLU A 140 5.72 -5.38 29.72
C GLU A 140 7.21 -5.76 29.78
N GLY A 141 8.06 -4.79 30.13
CA GLY A 141 9.51 -5.00 30.25
C GLY A 141 10.28 -5.17 28.93
N MET A 142 9.61 -5.17 27.77
CA MET A 142 10.29 -5.25 26.47
C MET A 142 10.92 -3.92 26.01
N VAL A 143 10.46 -2.80 26.58
CA VAL A 143 11.00 -1.47 26.32
C VAL A 143 11.92 -1.10 27.49
N GLN A 144 13.21 -1.01 27.22
CA GLN A 144 14.23 -0.70 28.23
C GLN A 144 14.37 0.81 28.42
N ALA A 145 14.68 1.27 29.64
CA ALA A 145 14.77 2.70 29.95
C ALA A 145 15.91 3.40 29.19
N GLU A 146 17.00 2.68 28.98
CA GLU A 146 18.19 3.10 28.24
C GLU A 146 18.04 3.03 26.71
N SER A 147 17.00 2.36 26.23
CA SER A 147 16.70 2.23 24.79
C SER A 147 15.18 2.18 24.57
N PRO A 148 14.45 3.25 24.94
CA PRO A 148 13.00 3.23 24.94
C PRO A 148 12.41 3.24 23.52
N GLN A 149 13.21 3.54 22.51
CA GLN A 149 12.83 3.65 21.11
C GLN A 149 12.69 2.30 20.39
N LEU A 150 13.04 1.19 21.04
CA LEU A 150 13.15 -0.11 20.40
C LEU A 150 12.52 -1.26 21.19
N THR A 151 12.18 -2.33 20.48
CA THR A 151 11.65 -3.58 21.03
C THR A 151 12.32 -4.75 20.30
N MET A 152 12.73 -5.77 21.05
CA MET A 152 13.31 -6.99 20.46
C MET A 152 12.23 -8.02 20.19
N MET A 153 12.29 -8.62 19.01
CA MET A 153 11.43 -9.74 18.64
C MET A 153 12.01 -11.04 19.20
N ASP A 154 11.15 -11.85 19.82
CA ASP A 154 11.48 -13.20 20.23
C ASP A 154 10.61 -14.18 19.44
N ASN A 155 11.14 -14.66 18.33
CA ASN A 155 10.41 -15.55 17.43
C ASN A 155 11.35 -16.53 16.72
N ALA A 156 10.96 -17.79 16.61
CA ALA A 156 11.74 -18.83 15.94
C ALA A 156 12.03 -18.50 14.46
N LEU A 157 11.23 -17.63 13.82
CA LEU A 157 11.46 -17.17 12.45
C LEU A 157 12.64 -16.19 12.34
N THR A 158 13.00 -15.47 13.40
CA THR A 158 13.99 -14.38 13.40
C THR A 158 15.19 -14.59 14.32
N ASN A 159 15.03 -15.37 15.40
CA ASN A 159 16.09 -15.59 16.39
C ASN A 159 17.29 -16.31 15.77
N ASN A 160 18.50 -15.78 16.02
CA ASN A 160 19.79 -16.27 15.51
C ASN A 160 19.89 -16.34 13.98
N LYS A 161 19.12 -15.50 13.27
CA LYS A 161 19.09 -15.47 11.80
C LYS A 161 19.37 -14.04 11.28
N PRO A 162 20.66 -13.62 11.27
CA PRO A 162 21.06 -12.25 10.90
C PRO A 162 20.80 -11.92 9.42
N ASP A 163 20.64 -12.94 8.59
CA ASP A 163 20.47 -12.84 7.14
C ASP A 163 19.00 -12.70 6.71
N LYS A 164 18.05 -12.79 7.65
CA LYS A 164 16.63 -12.63 7.34
C LYS A 164 16.31 -11.24 6.80
N ILE A 165 15.49 -11.22 5.76
CA ILE A 165 14.91 -9.99 5.23
C ILE A 165 13.57 -9.80 5.92
N ILE A 166 13.42 -8.67 6.60
CA ILE A 166 12.26 -8.36 7.44
C ILE A 166 11.59 -7.09 6.95
N VAL A 167 10.28 -7.17 6.74
CA VAL A 167 9.41 -6.02 6.50
C VAL A 167 8.35 -5.97 7.60
N VAL A 168 8.11 -4.77 8.13
CA VAL A 168 7.16 -4.56 9.23
C VAL A 168 6.11 -3.51 8.89
N THR A 169 4.91 -3.67 9.43
CA THR A 169 3.87 -2.64 9.39
C THR A 169 3.17 -2.56 10.74
N PRO A 170 2.94 -1.36 11.29
CA PRO A 170 2.14 -1.22 12.50
C PRO A 170 0.73 -1.77 12.33
N VAL A 171 0.22 -2.40 13.38
CA VAL A 171 -1.19 -2.82 13.48
C VAL A 171 -1.79 -2.23 14.73
N LEU A 172 -3.06 -1.83 14.66
CA LEU A 172 -3.74 -1.14 15.74
C LEU A 172 -3.71 -1.96 17.03
N GLY A 173 -2.93 -1.45 17.97
CA GLY A 173 -3.00 -1.68 19.40
C GLY A 173 -3.02 -0.32 20.07
N LYS A 174 -1.84 0.30 20.20
CA LYS A 174 -1.69 1.75 20.36
C LYS A 174 -1.14 2.37 19.07
N ARG A 175 -1.45 3.65 18.83
CA ARG A 175 -0.93 4.38 17.67
C ARG A 175 0.55 4.69 17.87
N ASN A 176 1.32 4.51 16.81
CA ASN A 176 2.72 4.86 16.74
C ASN A 176 2.95 5.67 15.46
N SER A 177 3.14 6.98 15.63
CA SER A 177 3.32 7.94 14.54
C SER A 177 4.79 8.20 14.19
N ALA A 178 5.70 7.27 14.52
CA ALA A 178 7.07 7.32 14.07
C ALA A 178 7.27 6.48 12.80
N ALA A 179 8.18 6.93 11.93
CA ALA A 179 8.73 6.05 10.91
C ALA A 179 9.47 4.89 11.60
N LEU A 180 9.32 3.68 11.07
CA LEU A 180 9.94 2.48 11.62
C LEU A 180 11.20 2.10 10.87
N GLY A 181 12.10 1.44 11.58
CA GLY A 181 13.17 0.64 10.99
C GLY A 181 13.32 -0.68 11.75
N VAL A 182 14.17 -1.55 11.21
CA VAL A 182 14.58 -2.80 11.86
C VAL A 182 16.09 -2.85 12.04
N TYR A 183 16.55 -3.65 12.98
CA TYR A 183 17.98 -3.88 13.20
C TYR A 183 18.22 -5.27 13.78
N TYR A 184 19.44 -5.77 13.68
CA TYR A 184 19.84 -7.04 14.27
C TYR A 184 20.94 -6.84 15.30
N TRP A 185 20.73 -7.34 16.52
CA TRP A 185 21.70 -7.28 17.59
C TRP A 185 21.49 -8.38 18.63
N GLY A 186 22.58 -8.91 19.18
CA GLY A 186 22.50 -9.88 20.29
C GLY A 186 21.73 -11.16 19.94
N GLY A 187 21.76 -11.60 18.68
CA GLY A 187 21.04 -12.79 18.23
C GLY A 187 19.55 -12.57 17.93
N LYS A 188 19.06 -11.33 18.00
CA LYS A 188 17.64 -11.01 17.78
C LYS A 188 17.49 -9.84 16.80
N TRP A 189 16.38 -9.86 16.07
CA TRP A 189 15.92 -8.71 15.31
C TRP A 189 15.06 -7.82 16.22
N GLY A 190 15.17 -6.50 16.05
CA GLY A 190 14.36 -5.51 16.74
C GLY A 190 13.67 -4.56 15.78
N ILE A 191 12.58 -3.96 16.25
CA ILE A 191 11.86 -2.86 15.60
C ILE A 191 12.14 -1.61 16.40
N PHE A 192 12.37 -0.48 15.74
CA PHE A 192 12.62 0.79 16.42
C PHE A 192 11.98 1.97 15.71
N ASN A 193 11.69 3.02 16.50
CA ASN A 193 11.25 4.31 16.01
C ASN A 193 12.45 5.12 15.52
N GLN A 194 12.46 5.49 14.25
CA GLN A 194 13.59 6.20 13.63
C GLN A 194 13.77 7.63 14.14
N ASN A 195 12.73 8.23 14.71
CA ASN A 195 12.80 9.51 15.40
C ASN A 195 13.31 9.41 16.84
N LEU A 196 13.70 8.21 17.29
CA LEU A 196 14.13 7.90 18.67
C LEU A 196 13.05 8.12 19.74
N GLY A 197 11.79 8.32 19.33
CA GLY A 197 10.65 8.37 20.25
C GLY A 197 10.37 7.02 20.88
N SER A 198 9.89 7.03 22.12
CA SER A 198 9.64 5.78 22.86
C SER A 198 8.53 4.94 22.24
N LEU A 199 8.73 3.62 22.19
CA LEU A 199 7.66 2.65 21.99
C LEU A 199 6.87 2.47 23.28
N GLN A 200 5.59 2.13 23.15
CA GLN A 200 4.70 1.89 24.28
C GLN A 200 4.24 0.43 24.36
N GLU A 201 4.01 -0.04 25.59
CA GLU A 201 3.35 -1.33 25.82
C GLU A 201 1.98 -1.35 25.13
N GLY A 202 1.70 -2.46 24.42
CA GLY A 202 0.48 -2.68 23.66
C GLY A 202 0.55 -2.24 22.19
N GLU A 203 1.64 -1.61 21.75
CA GLU A 203 1.93 -1.46 20.32
C GLU A 203 2.11 -2.82 19.64
N LYS A 204 1.63 -2.94 18.40
CA LYS A 204 1.62 -4.20 17.65
C LYS A 204 2.14 -3.98 16.24
N PHE A 205 2.81 -5.00 15.71
CA PHE A 205 3.37 -4.97 14.36
C PHE A 205 3.13 -6.32 13.69
N ASN A 206 2.70 -6.29 12.43
CA ASN A 206 2.84 -7.46 11.58
C ASN A 206 4.27 -7.48 11.04
N VAL A 207 4.87 -8.66 11.08
CA VAL A 207 6.25 -8.89 10.67
C VAL A 207 6.23 -9.98 9.62
N VAL A 208 6.72 -9.67 8.41
CA VAL A 208 6.94 -10.65 7.36
C VAL A 208 8.44 -10.89 7.22
N THR A 209 8.80 -12.15 7.04
CA THR A 209 10.17 -12.61 6.87
C THR A 209 10.33 -13.36 5.56
N ALA A 210 11.46 -13.11 4.90
CA ALA A 210 11.95 -13.89 3.78
C ALA A 210 13.39 -14.38 4.06
N ASP A 211 13.77 -15.49 3.44
CA ASP A 211 15.15 -15.97 3.46
C ASP A 211 16.04 -15.12 2.57
N ALA A 212 17.31 -14.93 2.95
CA ALA A 212 18.29 -14.13 2.21
C ALA A 212 18.53 -14.61 0.77
N GLY A 213 18.31 -15.91 0.52
CA GLY A 213 18.42 -16.54 -0.79
C GLY A 213 17.11 -16.63 -1.58
N SER A 214 16.05 -16.00 -1.10
CA SER A 214 14.78 -15.95 -1.83
C SER A 214 14.93 -15.09 -3.09
N GLU A 215 14.43 -15.58 -4.24
CA GLU A 215 14.33 -14.78 -5.46
C GLU A 215 13.35 -13.60 -5.31
N HIS A 216 12.50 -13.63 -4.29
CA HIS A 216 11.48 -12.63 -4.00
C HIS A 216 11.88 -11.65 -2.89
N ALA A 217 13.13 -11.66 -2.44
CA ALA A 217 13.59 -10.74 -1.42
C ALA A 217 15.08 -10.43 -1.55
N PHE A 218 15.44 -9.16 -1.37
CA PHE A 218 16.84 -8.74 -1.37
C PHE A 218 17.04 -7.52 -0.46
N VAL A 219 18.30 -7.17 -0.20
CA VAL A 219 18.66 -5.93 0.50
C VAL A 219 19.14 -4.91 -0.53
N HIS A 220 18.45 -3.78 -0.62
CA HIS A 220 18.86 -2.65 -1.46
C HIS A 220 19.74 -1.70 -0.66
N THR A 221 20.95 -1.43 -1.16
CA THR A 221 21.89 -0.47 -0.54
C THR A 221 21.89 0.82 -1.34
N ILE A 222 21.67 1.95 -0.68
CA ILE A 222 21.74 3.27 -1.31
C ILE A 222 23.20 3.61 -1.62
N THR A 223 23.51 3.83 -2.90
CA THR A 223 24.85 4.21 -3.37
C THR A 223 24.78 5.47 -4.24
N PRO A 224 25.88 6.21 -4.43
CA PRO A 224 25.90 7.32 -5.39
C PRO A 224 25.51 6.90 -6.82
N ALA A 225 25.78 5.65 -7.21
CA ALA A 225 25.51 5.15 -8.56
C ALA A 225 24.02 4.86 -8.81
N ASN A 226 23.26 4.48 -7.78
CA ASN A 226 21.83 4.16 -7.90
C ASN A 226 20.92 5.29 -7.40
N LYS A 227 21.46 6.37 -6.83
CA LYS A 227 20.69 7.59 -6.54
C LYS A 227 20.37 8.33 -7.83
N ARG A 228 19.08 8.43 -8.17
CA ARG A 228 18.60 9.23 -9.29
C ARG A 228 18.29 10.66 -8.86
N LEU A 229 17.82 10.84 -7.64
CA LEU A 229 17.58 12.12 -6.96
C LEU A 229 18.06 12.00 -5.51
N ILE A 230 18.16 13.12 -4.79
CA ILE A 230 18.55 13.09 -3.37
C ILE A 230 17.64 12.18 -2.54
N HIS A 231 16.37 12.05 -2.91
CA HIS A 231 15.33 11.32 -2.20
C HIS A 231 14.86 10.05 -2.92
N VAL A 232 15.54 9.63 -4.00
CA VAL A 232 15.14 8.46 -4.80
C VAL A 232 16.32 7.62 -5.22
N SER A 233 16.22 6.29 -5.05
CA SER A 233 17.24 5.33 -5.42
C SER A 233 16.67 4.16 -6.21
N THR A 234 17.22 3.91 -7.40
CA THR A 234 16.77 2.89 -8.35
C THR A 234 17.17 1.50 -7.90
N MET A 235 16.21 0.58 -7.83
CA MET A 235 16.47 -0.84 -7.58
C MET A 235 16.80 -1.57 -8.88
N ASP A 236 17.69 -2.55 -8.80
CA ASP A 236 18.04 -3.43 -9.91
C ASP A 236 17.77 -4.88 -9.53
N HIS A 237 16.68 -5.43 -10.07
CA HIS A 237 16.25 -6.78 -9.76
C HIS A 237 15.47 -7.40 -10.93
N PRO A 238 15.72 -8.67 -11.32
CA PRO A 238 15.02 -9.32 -12.43
C PRO A 238 13.50 -9.24 -12.33
N LEU A 239 12.93 -9.47 -11.15
CA LEU A 239 11.47 -9.41 -10.91
C LEU A 239 10.89 -7.98 -10.86
N LEU A 240 11.72 -6.93 -10.91
CA LEU A 240 11.27 -5.53 -10.86
C LEU A 240 11.48 -4.79 -12.18
N ASN A 241 12.54 -5.13 -12.91
CA ASN A 241 12.93 -4.43 -14.14
C ASN A 241 11.92 -4.69 -15.26
N ASN A 242 11.23 -3.66 -15.74
CA ASN A 242 10.12 -3.75 -16.70
C ASN A 242 8.88 -4.49 -16.17
N HIS A 243 8.73 -4.61 -14.85
CA HIS A 243 7.58 -5.26 -14.21
C HIS A 243 6.73 -4.25 -13.42
N PRO A 244 5.89 -3.43 -14.09
CA PRO A 244 5.09 -2.39 -13.44
C PRO A 244 4.04 -2.92 -12.45
N ASN A 245 3.68 -4.20 -12.57
CA ASN A 245 2.67 -4.84 -11.72
C ASN A 245 3.28 -5.56 -10.49
N ALA A 246 4.61 -5.58 -10.36
CA ALA A 246 5.26 -6.12 -9.17
C ALA A 246 4.88 -5.29 -7.94
N ARG A 247 4.72 -5.95 -6.79
CA ARG A 247 4.38 -5.27 -5.54
C ARG A 247 5.57 -5.31 -4.61
N VAL A 248 6.09 -4.12 -4.33
CA VAL A 248 7.31 -3.94 -3.53
C VAL A 248 6.94 -3.50 -2.13
N PHE A 249 7.53 -4.17 -1.14
CA PHE A 249 7.36 -3.91 0.28
C PHE A 249 8.73 -3.64 0.90
N VAL A 250 8.82 -2.57 1.70
CA VAL A 250 10.13 -2.09 2.15
C VAL A 250 10.17 -1.79 3.64
N THR A 251 11.33 -1.97 4.25
CA THR A 251 11.62 -1.49 5.60
C THR A 251 13.10 -1.12 5.72
N PRO A 252 13.43 0.07 6.22
CA PRO A 252 14.83 0.47 6.46
C PRO A 252 15.52 -0.40 7.50
N VAL A 253 16.80 -0.67 7.28
CA VAL A 253 17.67 -1.44 8.18
C VAL A 253 18.72 -0.51 8.77
N TRP A 254 18.79 -0.47 10.10
CA TRP A 254 19.78 0.30 10.83
C TRP A 254 21.02 -0.55 11.09
N GLU A 255 22.17 -0.12 10.53
CA GLU A 255 23.48 -0.75 10.78
C GLU A 255 24.49 0.23 11.39
N LYS A 256 24.32 1.53 11.16
CA LYS A 256 25.16 2.60 11.71
C LYS A 256 24.33 3.81 12.14
N SER A 257 24.90 4.65 13.01
CA SER A 257 24.22 5.83 13.56
C SER A 257 23.80 6.89 12.53
N SER A 258 24.25 6.80 11.27
CA SER A 258 23.85 7.70 10.19
C SER A 258 22.63 7.24 9.38
N ASP A 259 22.08 6.06 9.67
CA ASP A 259 21.01 5.44 8.85
C ASP A 259 19.60 5.93 9.20
N TYR A 260 19.44 6.79 10.22
CA TYR A 260 18.13 7.28 10.65
C TYR A 260 17.45 8.12 9.56
N ILE A 261 16.26 7.69 9.16
CA ILE A 261 15.33 8.45 8.34
C ILE A 261 14.00 8.61 9.09
N THR A 262 13.77 9.81 9.60
CA THR A 262 12.65 10.09 10.53
C THR A 262 11.29 10.17 9.86
N TRP A 263 11.24 10.04 8.54
CA TRP A 263 10.03 10.00 7.73
C TRP A 263 9.94 8.66 6.99
N PRO A 264 8.73 8.20 6.63
CA PRO A 264 8.55 6.94 5.94
C PRO A 264 9.21 6.91 4.56
N VAL A 265 9.49 5.69 4.12
CA VAL A 265 9.84 5.37 2.73
C VAL A 265 8.68 4.68 2.05
N GLY A 266 8.64 4.79 0.73
CA GLY A 266 7.77 4.01 -0.13
C GLY A 266 8.47 3.70 -1.44
N VAL A 267 7.67 3.39 -2.45
CA VAL A 267 8.17 2.99 -3.76
C VAL A 267 7.50 3.76 -4.89
N VAL A 268 8.20 3.92 -5.99
CA VAL A 268 7.71 4.54 -7.22
C VAL A 268 8.19 3.71 -8.42
N TYR A 269 7.39 3.61 -9.49
CA TYR A 269 7.77 2.93 -10.72
C TYR A 269 7.94 3.95 -11.86
N VAL A 270 9.16 4.24 -12.26
CA VAL A 270 9.47 5.23 -13.30
C VAL A 270 10.55 4.71 -14.22
N ASN A 271 10.48 5.08 -15.50
CA ASN A 271 11.47 4.68 -16.51
C ASN A 271 11.70 3.16 -16.56
N ASN A 272 10.62 2.39 -16.40
CA ASN A 272 10.62 0.92 -16.33
C ASN A 272 11.37 0.32 -15.14
N ARG A 273 11.56 1.09 -14.06
CA ARG A 273 12.29 0.69 -12.86
C ARG A 273 11.50 1.03 -11.61
N TRP A 274 11.51 0.10 -10.66
CA TRP A 274 11.08 0.40 -9.29
C TRP A 274 12.21 1.11 -8.53
N GLU A 275 11.84 2.11 -7.75
CA GLU A 275 12.78 2.93 -6.97
C GLU A 275 12.27 3.10 -5.55
N ILE A 276 13.20 3.14 -4.58
CA ILE A 276 12.93 3.55 -3.21
C ILE A 276 12.76 5.07 -3.19
N MET A 277 11.72 5.56 -2.52
CA MET A 277 11.44 6.99 -2.37
C MET A 277 11.33 7.37 -0.89
N HIS A 278 12.09 8.38 -0.47
CA HIS A 278 11.88 9.04 0.82
C HIS A 278 10.67 9.97 0.70
N LEU A 279 9.57 9.68 1.41
CA LEU A 279 8.26 10.30 1.12
C LEU A 279 8.22 11.80 1.43
N HIS A 280 9.05 12.25 2.38
CA HIS A 280 9.22 13.68 2.71
C HIS A 280 10.27 14.40 1.83
N GLN A 281 10.76 13.76 0.76
CA GLN A 281 11.75 14.31 -0.19
C GLN A 281 13.11 14.75 0.42
N ALA A 282 13.39 14.35 1.66
CA ALA A 282 14.70 14.50 2.28
C ALA A 282 15.72 13.52 1.67
N GLU A 283 17.01 13.80 1.90
CA GLU A 283 18.09 12.98 1.37
C GLU A 283 18.07 11.55 1.94
N LEU A 284 18.16 10.55 1.05
CA LEU A 284 18.45 9.17 1.42
C LEU A 284 19.94 9.06 1.82
N PRO A 285 20.30 8.66 3.04
CA PRO A 285 21.70 8.52 3.45
C PRO A 285 22.46 7.52 2.57
N ALA A 286 23.77 7.76 2.38
CA ALA A 286 24.64 6.80 1.69
C ALA A 286 24.87 5.55 2.55
N ASP A 287 24.90 4.40 1.90
CA ASP A 287 24.98 3.05 2.47
C ASP A 287 23.78 2.64 3.34
N LEU A 288 22.72 3.45 3.40
CA LEU A 288 21.47 3.02 4.01
C LEU A 288 21.01 1.73 3.33
N LYS A 289 20.67 0.73 4.13
CA LYS A 289 20.10 -0.53 3.64
C LYS A 289 18.59 -0.53 3.81
N ILE A 290 17.92 -1.07 2.81
CA ILE A 290 16.46 -1.25 2.79
C ILE A 290 16.20 -2.72 2.51
N ASN A 291 15.50 -3.38 3.41
CA ASN A 291 14.94 -4.70 3.14
C ASN A 291 13.84 -4.55 2.10
N VAL A 292 13.89 -5.37 1.05
CA VAL A 292 12.91 -5.37 -0.04
C VAL A 292 12.32 -6.76 -0.16
N ILE A 293 10.99 -6.83 -0.09
CA ILE A 293 10.20 -8.01 -0.44
C ILE A 293 9.40 -7.70 -1.70
N ILE A 294 9.44 -8.62 -2.66
CA ILE A 294 8.74 -8.54 -3.93
C ILE A 294 7.64 -9.60 -3.91
N SER A 295 6.42 -9.14 -4.05
CA SER A 295 5.27 -10.03 -4.17
C SER A 295 4.57 -9.83 -5.48
N GLU A 296 3.77 -10.82 -5.84
CA GLU A 296 2.93 -10.79 -7.04
C GLU A 296 1.44 -10.83 -6.65
N ASP A 297 0.55 -10.73 -7.64
CA ASP A 297 -0.90 -10.60 -7.47
C ASP A 297 -1.57 -11.69 -6.61
N SER A 298 -0.90 -12.83 -6.44
CA SER A 298 -1.51 -14.02 -5.88
C SER A 298 -1.79 -13.88 -4.37
N ASN A 299 -0.92 -13.19 -3.65
CA ASN A 299 -1.03 -12.92 -2.22
C ASN A 299 -0.94 -11.42 -1.91
N SER A 300 -1.00 -10.55 -2.92
CA SER A 300 -0.92 -9.11 -2.72
C SER A 300 -1.72 -8.33 -3.76
N PHE A 301 -2.15 -7.13 -3.41
CA PHE A 301 -2.93 -6.25 -4.28
C PHE A 301 -2.51 -4.79 -4.09
N THR A 302 -2.96 -3.92 -4.99
CA THR A 302 -2.77 -2.48 -4.85
C THR A 302 -4.07 -1.87 -4.36
N HIS A 303 -4.04 -1.27 -3.18
CA HIS A 303 -5.15 -0.50 -2.65
C HIS A 303 -5.06 0.95 -3.14
N ILE A 304 -6.19 1.51 -3.60
CA ILE A 304 -6.31 2.93 -3.94
C ILE A 304 -7.31 3.55 -2.98
N CYS A 305 -6.90 4.62 -2.29
CA CYS A 305 -7.76 5.41 -1.43
C CYS A 305 -8.78 6.20 -2.27
N ALA A 306 -9.82 5.52 -2.73
CA ALA A 306 -10.95 6.12 -3.42
C ALA A 306 -11.88 6.82 -2.42
N PHE A 307 -12.66 7.79 -2.89
CA PHE A 307 -13.58 8.58 -2.05
C PHE A 307 -14.47 7.71 -1.16
N GLU A 308 -15.11 6.68 -1.73
CA GLU A 308 -16.00 5.75 -1.04
C GLU A 308 -15.30 4.84 -0.01
N SER A 309 -13.98 4.68 -0.15
CA SER A 309 -13.19 3.86 0.77
C SER A 309 -12.75 4.65 2.00
N ILE A 310 -12.64 5.98 1.89
CA ILE A 310 -12.09 6.86 2.92
C ILE A 310 -13.15 7.18 3.97
N VAL A 311 -12.76 7.09 5.24
CA VAL A 311 -13.54 7.56 6.38
C VAL A 311 -12.59 8.26 7.35
N GLY A 312 -12.57 9.59 7.31
CA GLY A 312 -11.68 10.39 8.17
C GLY A 312 -10.19 10.10 7.89
N ASP A 313 -9.50 9.49 8.83
CA ASP A 313 -8.07 9.21 8.80
C ASP A 313 -7.70 7.84 8.22
N TYR A 314 -8.68 7.06 7.76
CA TYR A 314 -8.46 5.73 7.23
C TYR A 314 -9.17 5.48 5.90
N SER A 315 -8.70 4.46 5.18
CA SER A 315 -9.30 3.94 3.97
C SER A 315 -9.46 2.42 4.08
N LYS A 316 -10.66 1.93 3.74
CA LYS A 316 -11.04 0.52 3.83
C LYS A 316 -10.54 -0.26 2.63
N PHE A 317 -9.94 -1.43 2.89
CA PHE A 317 -9.68 -2.39 1.82
C PHE A 317 -10.98 -3.07 1.44
N ASP A 318 -11.13 -3.30 0.14
CA ASP A 318 -12.14 -4.20 -0.42
C ASP A 318 -11.44 -5.18 -1.34
N ASN A 319 -11.06 -6.33 -0.79
CA ASN A 319 -10.34 -7.35 -1.55
C ASN A 319 -10.60 -8.74 -0.97
N VAL A 320 -10.73 -9.74 -1.83
CA VAL A 320 -10.94 -11.15 -1.43
C VAL A 320 -9.82 -11.69 -0.52
N LEU A 321 -8.62 -11.11 -0.57
CA LEU A 321 -7.50 -11.49 0.29
C LEU A 321 -7.67 -10.98 1.73
N THR A 322 -8.46 -9.94 1.98
CA THR A 322 -8.60 -9.30 3.31
C THR A 322 -10.01 -9.34 3.89
N ASN A 323 -11.05 -9.37 3.04
CA ASN A 323 -12.45 -9.35 3.47
C ASN A 323 -12.76 -10.60 4.33
N ASN A 324 -13.38 -10.39 5.49
CA ASN A 324 -13.74 -11.45 6.45
C ASN A 324 -12.55 -12.30 6.95
N LYS A 325 -11.33 -11.77 6.92
CA LYS A 325 -10.11 -12.48 7.32
C LYS A 325 -9.40 -11.79 8.51
N PRO A 326 -9.95 -11.86 9.74
CA PRO A 326 -9.39 -11.20 10.93
C PRO A 326 -8.01 -11.75 11.33
N ALA A 327 -7.71 -13.00 10.98
CA ALA A 327 -6.46 -13.66 11.31
C ALA A 327 -5.33 -13.36 10.30
N ALA A 328 -5.64 -12.75 9.16
CA ALA A 328 -4.64 -12.43 8.14
C ALA A 328 -3.56 -11.50 8.68
N LEU A 329 -2.31 -11.73 8.29
CA LEU A 329 -1.21 -10.83 8.56
C LEU A 329 -0.99 -9.96 7.33
N VAL A 330 -1.38 -8.70 7.45
CA VAL A 330 -1.33 -7.71 6.37
C VAL A 330 -0.13 -6.80 6.53
N ILE A 331 0.59 -6.54 5.45
CA ILE A 331 1.73 -5.60 5.36
C ILE A 331 1.42 -4.57 4.28
N THR A 332 1.82 -3.33 4.49
CA THR A 332 1.65 -2.28 3.49
C THR A 332 2.92 -1.48 3.23
N THR A 333 3.03 -0.98 2.01
CA THR A 333 4.05 -0.01 1.63
C THR A 333 3.41 1.03 0.72
N PHE A 334 3.70 2.31 0.94
CA PHE A 334 3.20 3.38 0.08
C PHE A 334 3.71 3.19 -1.35
N ASN A 335 2.79 3.27 -2.31
CA ASN A 335 3.08 3.16 -3.73
C ASN A 335 2.70 4.47 -4.41
N GLN A 336 3.69 5.20 -4.89
CA GLN A 336 3.49 6.47 -5.59
C GLN A 336 2.87 6.26 -6.99
N GLY A 337 3.02 5.08 -7.59
CA GLY A 337 2.63 4.81 -8.97
C GLY A 337 3.71 5.24 -9.96
N ALA A 338 3.28 5.85 -11.07
CA ALA A 338 4.14 6.12 -12.24
C ALA A 338 4.78 7.52 -12.27
N GLU A 339 4.49 8.39 -11.30
CA GLU A 339 4.92 9.79 -11.30
C GLU A 339 5.50 10.19 -9.95
N ILE A 340 6.66 10.85 -9.93
CA ILE A 340 7.35 11.21 -8.68
C ILE A 340 6.71 12.43 -7.98
N THR A 341 6.01 13.29 -8.71
CA THR A 341 5.59 14.61 -8.23
C THR A 341 4.10 14.72 -7.94
N TRP A 342 3.25 13.96 -8.64
CA TRP A 342 1.80 14.01 -8.44
C TRP A 342 1.17 12.61 -8.40
N PRO A 343 0.16 12.41 -7.53
CA PRO A 343 -0.23 13.31 -6.45
C PRO A 343 0.83 13.30 -5.31
N VAL A 344 0.98 14.41 -4.57
CA VAL A 344 1.99 14.57 -3.49
C VAL A 344 2.02 13.36 -2.56
N PRO A 345 3.15 12.72 -2.23
CA PRO A 345 3.14 11.50 -1.41
C PRO A 345 2.40 11.66 -0.08
N ASN A 346 1.75 10.60 0.42
CA ASN A 346 1.37 10.58 1.83
C ASN A 346 2.62 10.26 2.64
N ASP A 347 3.23 11.30 3.21
CA ASP A 347 4.46 11.20 3.98
C ASP A 347 4.22 10.88 5.46
N GLN A 348 2.98 10.64 5.87
CA GLN A 348 2.66 10.26 7.24
C GLN A 348 2.86 8.75 7.47
N PRO A 349 3.40 8.34 8.64
CA PRO A 349 3.41 6.94 9.03
C PRO A 349 2.00 6.34 9.02
N THR A 350 1.86 5.17 8.40
CA THR A 350 0.59 4.47 8.29
C THR A 350 0.57 3.21 9.17
N GLY A 351 -0.63 2.81 9.56
CA GLY A 351 -0.88 1.57 10.28
C GLY A 351 -2.09 0.84 9.71
N LEU A 352 -2.30 -0.39 10.17
CA LEU A 352 -3.39 -1.26 9.73
C LEU A 352 -4.32 -1.59 10.89
N TRP A 353 -5.60 -1.73 10.62
CA TRP A 353 -6.54 -2.25 11.62
C TRP A 353 -7.61 -3.10 10.97
N TYR A 354 -8.10 -4.09 11.73
CA TYR A 354 -9.26 -4.87 11.34
C TYR A 354 -10.49 -4.31 12.06
N GLY A 355 -11.39 -3.71 11.28
CA GLY A 355 -12.54 -3.00 11.80
C GLY A 355 -13.77 -3.89 12.07
N PRO A 356 -14.78 -3.35 12.76
CA PRO A 356 -16.00 -4.08 13.13
C PRO A 356 -16.85 -4.52 11.92
N ASN A 357 -16.67 -3.88 10.76
CA ASN A 357 -17.35 -4.25 9.51
C ASN A 357 -16.62 -5.36 8.74
N ALA A 358 -15.83 -6.18 9.44
CA ALA A 358 -15.10 -7.32 8.92
C ALA A 358 -14.05 -7.02 7.81
N ASN A 359 -13.54 -5.79 7.77
CA ASN A 359 -12.58 -5.35 6.76
C ASN A 359 -11.28 -4.83 7.40
N TRP A 360 -10.15 -5.16 6.75
CA TRP A 360 -8.88 -4.48 7.00
C TRP A 360 -8.93 -3.06 6.44
N SER A 361 -8.25 -2.12 7.09
CA SER A 361 -8.13 -0.73 6.65
C SER A 361 -6.74 -0.20 6.96
N ILE A 362 -6.25 0.71 6.12
CA ILE A 362 -5.04 1.49 6.35
C ILE A 362 -5.40 2.86 6.90
N TYR A 363 -4.64 3.38 7.86
CA TYR A 363 -4.90 4.67 8.49
C TYR A 363 -3.62 5.45 8.76
N ASN A 364 -3.74 6.78 8.84
CA ASN A 364 -2.63 7.64 9.25
C ASN A 364 -2.46 7.57 10.77
N GLN A 365 -1.27 7.19 11.23
CA GLN A 365 -1.01 6.97 12.66
C GLN A 365 -1.12 8.24 13.50
N ASN A 366 -0.90 9.40 12.90
CA ASN A 366 -1.02 10.70 13.58
C ASN A 366 -2.48 11.20 13.70
N GLY A 367 -3.44 10.56 13.03
CA GLY A 367 -4.85 10.97 13.03
C GLY A 367 -5.23 11.97 11.92
N ASP A 368 -4.31 12.33 11.04
CA ASP A 368 -4.60 13.19 9.90
C ASP A 368 -5.49 12.48 8.88
N ALA A 369 -6.30 13.25 8.14
CA ALA A 369 -7.19 12.72 7.13
C ALA A 369 -6.45 11.88 6.06
N MET A 370 -7.03 10.75 5.67
CA MET A 370 -6.51 9.95 4.56
C MET A 370 -6.81 10.67 3.25
N LEU A 371 -5.79 10.87 2.43
CA LEU A 371 -5.91 11.60 1.17
C LEU A 371 -6.43 10.67 0.05
N GLN A 372 -7.24 11.24 -0.84
CA GLN A 372 -7.71 10.55 -2.05
C GLN A 372 -6.54 10.24 -3.00
N ASP A 373 -6.70 9.19 -3.81
CA ASP A 373 -5.77 8.73 -4.85
C ASP A 373 -4.41 8.23 -4.34
N ARG A 374 -4.22 8.12 -3.02
CA ARG A 374 -3.05 7.44 -2.43
C ARG A 374 -3.13 5.96 -2.71
N LYS A 375 -2.01 5.39 -3.15
CA LYS A 375 -1.92 3.96 -3.43
C LYS A 375 -0.98 3.28 -2.46
N TYR A 376 -1.32 2.04 -2.12
CA TYR A 376 -0.53 1.21 -1.21
C TYR A 376 -0.45 -0.18 -1.79
N ASN A 377 0.76 -0.74 -1.84
CA ASN A 377 0.91 -2.17 -2.01
C ASN A 377 0.45 -2.84 -0.71
N VAL A 378 -0.37 -3.89 -0.82
CA VAL A 378 -0.92 -4.64 0.32
C VAL A 378 -0.56 -6.11 0.14
N LEU A 379 0.26 -6.66 1.04
CA LEU A 379 0.62 -8.07 1.10
C LEU A 379 -0.21 -8.75 2.18
N VAL A 380 -0.71 -9.93 1.87
CA VAL A 380 -1.46 -10.77 2.81
C VAL A 380 -0.76 -12.10 2.97
N VAL A 381 -0.31 -12.39 4.19
CA VAL A 381 0.26 -13.68 4.57
C VAL A 381 -0.73 -14.39 5.50
N GLN A 382 -1.05 -15.64 5.15
CA GLN A 382 -2.02 -16.48 5.88
C GLN A 382 -1.35 -17.47 6.82
#